data_AF-A0A914V6Z4-F1
#
_entry.id   AF-A0A914V6Z4-F1
#
_cell.length_a   1.000
_cell.length_b   1.000
_cell.length_c   1.000
_cell.angle_alpha   90.00
_cell.angle_beta   90.00
_cell.angle_gamma   90.00
#
_symmetry.space_group_name_H-M   'P 1'
#
loop_
_entity.id
_entity.type
_entity.pdbx_description
1 polymer ?
#
loop_
_entity_poly.entity_id
_entity_poly.type
_entity_poly.pdbx_seq_one_letter_code
_entity_poly.pdbx_strand_id
1 'polypeptide(L)'
;MSCDRVQVWLEQRIRLFFYDLGSWIGDHPKLCIGVTLTCASLLCLGIVNFKEVNDVRQQFSADNSLSRTEYTVAREFFQEQGSPFYLVIGIRAGDGGSLLRNK
;
A
#
# COMPACT_ATOMS: atom_id res chain seq x y z
N MET A 1 35.02 -18.63 26.71
CA MET A 1 35.09 -20.01 26.18
C MET A 1 33.74 -20.66 25.81
N SER A 2 32.59 -19.98 25.95
CA SER A 2 31.28 -20.57 25.58
C SER A 2 30.71 -20.08 24.23
N CYS A 3 31.00 -18.83 23.83
CA CYS A 3 30.41 -18.20 22.63
C CYS A 3 30.82 -18.90 21.33
N ASP A 4 32.12 -19.20 21.16
CA ASP A 4 32.64 -19.81 19.92
C ASP A 4 32.07 -21.21 19.66
N ARG A 5 31.79 -21.97 20.72
CA ARG A 5 31.25 -23.32 20.61
C ARG A 5 29.78 -23.30 20.15
N VAL A 6 29.02 -22.33 20.64
CA VAL A 6 27.62 -22.14 20.23
C VAL A 6 27.55 -21.68 18.77
N GLN A 7 28.46 -20.79 18.35
CA GLN A 7 28.51 -20.33 16.96
C GLN A 7 28.86 -21.46 15.98
N VAL A 8 29.88 -22.27 16.30
CA VAL A 8 30.25 -23.43 15.47
C VAL A 8 29.13 -24.48 15.43
N TRP A 9 28.47 -24.73 16.55
CA TRP A 9 27.32 -25.63 16.61
C TRP A 9 26.16 -25.13 15.75
N LEU A 10 25.84 -23.83 15.82
CA LEU A 10 24.80 -23.21 15.00
C LEU A 10 25.13 -23.31 13.51
N GLU A 11 26.38 -23.02 13.13
CA GLU A 11 26.84 -23.09 11.75
C GLU A 11 26.70 -24.51 11.18
N GLN A 12 27.13 -25.52 11.96
CA GLN A 12 26.97 -26.92 11.55
C GLN A 12 25.50 -27.31 11.41
N ARG A 13 24.63 -26.86 12.32
CA ARG A 13 23.20 -27.16 12.26
C ARG A 13 22.52 -26.51 11.06
N ILE A 14 22.89 -25.27 10.75
CA ILE A 14 22.42 -24.53 9.58
C ILE A 14 22.88 -25.23 8.30
N ARG A 15 24.16 -25.65 8.21
CA ARG A 15 24.68 -26.38 7.05
C ARG A 15 23.92 -27.68 6.79
N LEU A 16 23.70 -28.48 7.83
CA LEU A 16 22.94 -29.73 7.71
C LEU A 16 21.50 -29.46 7.26
N PHE A 17 20.86 -28.45 7.85
CA PHE A 17 19.50 -28.06 7.46
C PHE A 17 19.41 -27.67 5.98
N PHE A 18 20.32 -26.82 5.49
CA PHE A 18 20.33 -26.41 4.09
C PHE A 18 20.69 -27.56 3.15
N TYR A 19 21.57 -28.48 3.58
CA TYR A 19 21.90 -29.67 2.80
C TYR A 19 20.69 -30.60 2.66
N ASP A 20 20.00 -30.89 3.76
CA ASP A 20 18.81 -31.74 3.77
C ASP A 20 17.67 -31.09 2.96
N LEU A 21 17.47 -29.79 3.11
CA LEU A 21 16.46 -29.02 2.37
C LEU A 21 16.78 -28.98 0.86
N GLY A 22 18.06 -28.80 0.51
CA GLY A 22 18.52 -28.83 -0.88
C GLY A 22 18.36 -30.21 -1.52
N SER A 23 18.71 -31.28 -0.78
CA SER A 23 18.50 -32.67 -1.24
C SER A 23 17.02 -32.93 -1.48
N TRP A 24 16.15 -32.53 -0.56
CA TRP A 24 14.71 -32.72 -0.68
C TRP A 24 14.10 -31.97 -1.88
N ILE A 25 14.56 -30.75 -2.14
CA ILE A 25 14.16 -29.99 -3.35
C ILE A 25 14.63 -30.69 -4.62
N GLY A 26 15.84 -31.25 -4.60
CA GLY A 26 16.42 -32.01 -5.72
C GLY A 26 15.70 -33.32 -6.02
N ASP A 27 15.22 -34.02 -5.00
CA ASP A 27 14.51 -35.29 -5.12
C ASP A 27 13.08 -35.11 -5.65
N HIS A 28 12.46 -33.95 -5.37
CA HIS A 28 11.07 -33.67 -5.75
C HIS A 28 10.87 -32.28 -6.42
N PRO A 29 11.54 -32.00 -7.54
CA PRO A 29 11.53 -30.66 -8.15
C PRO A 29 10.13 -30.22 -8.61
N LYS A 30 9.32 -31.18 -9.11
CA LYS A 30 7.95 -30.90 -9.58
C LYS A 30 7.03 -30.47 -8.44
N LEU A 31 7.18 -31.04 -7.24
CA LEU A 31 6.38 -30.67 -6.07
C LEU A 31 6.76 -29.29 -5.56
N CYS A 32 8.06 -28.99 -5.46
CA CYS A 32 8.52 -27.67 -5.01
C CYS A 32 8.03 -26.54 -5.94
N ILE A 33 8.14 -26.73 -7.26
CA ILE A 33 7.62 -25.75 -8.24
C ILE A 33 6.10 -25.65 -8.15
N GLY A 34 5.38 -26.77 -8.07
CA GLY A 34 3.92 -26.77 -7.95
C GLY A 34 3.43 -26.03 -6.70
N VAL A 35 4.05 -26.27 -5.54
CA VAL A 35 3.68 -25.64 -4.27
C VAL A 35 3.96 -24.14 -4.31
N THR A 36 5.15 -23.73 -4.76
CA THR A 36 5.51 -22.30 -4.84
C THR A 36 4.61 -21.54 -5.81
N LEU A 37 4.31 -22.12 -6.98
CA LEU A 37 3.42 -21.53 -7.97
C LEU A 37 1.98 -21.42 -7.46
N THR A 38 1.49 -22.45 -6.76
CA THR A 38 0.15 -22.45 -6.17
C THR A 38 0.06 -21.41 -5.06
N CYS A 39 1.06 -21.34 -4.19
CA CYS A 39 1.12 -20.35 -3.11
C CYS A 39 1.16 -18.92 -3.65
N ALA A 40 1.97 -18.66 -4.68
CA ALA A 40 2.00 -17.37 -5.36
C ALA A 40 0.63 -17.02 -5.98
N SER A 41 -0.02 -17.97 -6.64
CA SER A 41 -1.35 -17.78 -7.23
C SER A 41 -2.41 -17.46 -6.18
N LEU A 42 -2.38 -18.16 -5.04
CA LEU A 42 -3.29 -17.90 -3.91
C LEU A 42 -3.08 -16.50 -3.32
N LEU A 43 -1.84 -16.03 -3.21
CA LEU A 43 -1.54 -14.67 -2.75
C LEU A 43 -2.03 -13.62 -3.76
N CYS A 44 -1.93 -13.89 -5.06
CA CYS A 44 -2.46 -13.01 -6.10
C CYS A 44 -3.99 -12.84 -6.02
N LEU A 45 -4.75 -13.85 -5.54
CA LEU A 45 -6.20 -13.71 -5.34
C LEU A 45 -6.57 -12.61 -4.34
N GLY A 46 -5.63 -12.17 -3.48
CA GLY A 46 -5.82 -11.05 -2.58
C GLY A 46 -6.16 -9.72 -3.28
N ILE A 47 -5.78 -9.57 -4.57
CA ILE A 47 -6.12 -8.40 -5.39
C ILE A 47 -7.64 -8.20 -5.54
N VAL A 48 -8.45 -9.26 -5.44
CA VAL A 48 -9.92 -9.12 -5.57
C VAL A 48 -10.50 -8.25 -4.45
N ASN A 49 -9.85 -8.21 -3.28
CA ASN A 49 -10.25 -7.33 -2.16
C ASN A 49 -9.52 -5.99 -2.15
N PHE A 50 -8.77 -5.66 -3.21
CA PHE A 50 -8.10 -4.38 -3.32
C PHE A 50 -9.12 -3.25 -3.42
N LYS A 51 -9.23 -2.44 -2.36
CA LYS A 51 -10.04 -1.23 -2.33
C LYS A 51 -9.13 -0.04 -2.54
N GLU A 52 -9.22 0.57 -3.72
CA GLU A 52 -8.57 1.84 -3.98
C GLU A 52 -9.35 2.97 -3.29
N VAL A 53 -8.75 3.55 -2.25
CA VAL A 53 -9.29 4.77 -1.61
C VAL A 53 -8.85 5.96 -2.45
N ASN A 54 -9.66 6.32 -3.46
CA ASN A 54 -9.43 7.49 -4.31
C ASN A 54 -10.11 8.75 -3.75
N ASP A 55 -9.83 9.06 -2.49
CA ASP A 55 -10.25 10.31 -1.86
C ASP A 55 -9.00 11.07 -1.43
N VAL A 56 -8.68 12.11 -2.20
CA VAL A 56 -7.56 13.02 -1.97
C VAL A 56 -7.55 13.49 -0.51
N ARG A 57 -8.72 13.78 0.07
CA ARG A 57 -8.82 14.30 1.45
C ARG A 57 -8.47 13.25 2.52
N GLN A 58 -8.76 11.98 2.25
CA GLN A 58 -8.41 10.89 3.16
C GLN A 58 -6.93 10.53 3.09
N GLN A 59 -6.30 10.68 1.91
CA GLN A 59 -4.87 10.43 1.72
C GLN A 59 -3.97 11.49 2.34
N PHE A 60 -4.41 12.75 2.39
CA PHE A 60 -3.63 13.86 2.97
C PHE A 60 -3.89 14.12 4.47
N SER A 61 -4.75 13.33 5.11
CA SER A 61 -5.05 13.44 6.55
C SER A 61 -4.60 12.19 7.28
N ALA A 62 -3.88 12.35 8.38
CA ALA A 62 -3.43 11.21 9.21
C ALA A 62 -4.62 10.40 9.74
N ASP A 63 -4.47 9.07 9.85
CA ASP A 63 -5.59 8.19 10.17
C ASP A 63 -6.25 8.48 11.52
N ASN A 64 -5.47 8.98 12.49
CA ASN A 64 -5.92 9.31 13.85
C ASN A 64 -6.10 10.83 14.07
N SER A 65 -6.23 11.64 13.02
CA SER A 65 -6.36 13.09 13.20
C SER A 65 -7.76 13.48 13.69
N LEU A 66 -7.82 14.44 14.63
CA LEU A 66 -9.07 15.04 15.12
C LEU A 66 -9.92 15.63 13.98
N SER A 67 -9.27 16.10 12.92
CA SER A 67 -9.91 16.62 11.72
C SER A 67 -10.77 15.58 10.97
N ARG A 68 -10.50 14.27 11.08
CA ARG A 68 -11.39 13.22 10.53
C ARG A 68 -12.69 13.10 11.32
N THR A 69 -12.63 13.22 12.64
CA THR A 69 -13.81 13.23 13.51
C THR A 69 -14.67 14.45 13.23
N GLU A 70 -14.07 15.64 13.16
CA GLU A 70 -14.76 16.88 12.79
C GLU A 70 -15.41 16.78 11.41
N TYR A 71 -14.70 16.21 10.43
CA TYR A 71 -15.24 16.00 9.08
C TYR A 71 -16.42 15.02 9.07
N THR A 72 -16.34 13.94 9.85
CA THR A 72 -17.42 12.94 9.93
C THR A 72 -18.68 13.56 10.52
N VAL A 73 -18.54 14.30 11.62
CA VAL A 73 -19.61 15.04 12.27
C VAL A 73 -20.19 16.09 11.31
N ALA A 74 -19.34 16.91 10.68
CA ALA A 74 -19.80 17.90 9.70
C ALA A 74 -20.56 17.25 8.53
N ARG A 75 -20.06 16.13 7.99
CA ARG A 75 -20.73 15.41 6.89
C ARG A 75 -22.10 14.88 7.30
N GLU A 76 -22.23 14.38 8.52
CA GLU A 76 -23.50 13.90 9.08
C GLU A 76 -24.51 15.04 9.29
N PHE A 77 -24.05 16.21 9.74
CA PHE A 77 -24.90 17.41 9.88
C PHE A 77 -25.32 18.01 8.54
N PHE A 78 -24.42 18.06 7.54
CA PHE A 78 -24.69 18.72 6.26
C PHE A 78 -25.40 17.85 5.22
N GLN A 79 -25.60 16.55 5.48
CA GLN A 79 -26.37 15.58 4.67
C GLN A 79 -26.46 15.92 3.17
N GLU A 80 -25.31 15.92 2.47
CA GLU A 80 -25.19 16.18 1.02
C GLU A 80 -25.66 17.55 0.48
N GLN A 81 -26.22 18.45 1.31
CA GLN A 81 -26.61 19.81 0.89
C GLN A 81 -25.38 20.70 0.61
N GLY A 82 -24.22 20.31 1.13
CA GLY A 82 -22.97 21.02 0.97
C GLY A 82 -22.11 20.47 -0.18
N SER A 83 -22.67 20.23 -1.37
CA SER A 83 -21.82 20.06 -2.57
C SER A 83 -21.13 21.40 -2.85
N PRO A 84 -19.82 21.56 -2.59
CA PRO A 84 -19.10 22.78 -2.89
C PRO A 84 -18.32 22.54 -4.17
N PHE A 85 -18.88 21.80 -5.14
CA PHE A 85 -18.30 21.68 -6.47
C PHE A 85 -18.62 22.96 -7.23
N TYR A 86 -18.04 24.07 -6.81
CA TYR A 86 -18.05 25.30 -7.57
C TYR A 86 -16.95 25.20 -8.63
N LEU A 87 -17.34 25.24 -9.89
CA LEU A 87 -16.41 25.31 -11.00
C LEU A 87 -15.82 26.72 -11.05
N VAL A 88 -14.56 26.88 -10.63
CA VAL A 88 -13.84 28.15 -10.79
C VAL A 88 -13.19 28.17 -12.17
N ILE A 89 -13.66 29.07 -13.03
CA ILE A 89 -12.98 29.36 -14.30
C ILE A 89 -12.11 30.60 -14.09
N GLY A 90 -10.81 30.39 -13.92
CA GLY A 90 -9.83 31.47 -13.91
C GLY A 90 -9.53 31.94 -15.34
N ILE A 91 -9.96 33.14 -15.71
CA ILE A 91 -9.61 33.76 -17.00
C ILE A 91 -8.39 34.65 -16.76
N ARG A 92 -7.39 34.56 -17.65
CA ARG A 92 -6.19 35.42 -17.62
C ARG A 92 -6.05 36.12 -18.97
N ALA A 93 -5.73 37.41 -18.95
CA ALA A 93 -5.43 38.14 -20.18
C ALA A 93 -4.11 37.63 -20.77
N GLY A 94 -4.09 37.28 -22.06
CA GLY A 94 -2.91 36.71 -22.73
C GLY A 94 -1.70 37.66 -22.78
N ASP A 95 -1.94 38.96 -22.64
CA ASP A 95 -0.94 40.03 -22.56
C ASP A 95 -0.55 40.40 -21.12
N GLY A 96 -1.10 39.70 -20.11
CA GLY A 96 -0.90 40.02 -18.70
C GLY A 96 -1.55 41.34 -18.24
N GLY A 97 -2.38 41.95 -19.07
CA GLY A 97 -3.09 43.19 -18.77
C GLY A 97 -4.36 43.00 -17.92
N SER A 98 -5.07 44.10 -17.65
CA SER A 98 -6.36 44.07 -16.97
C SER A 98 -7.44 43.40 -17.83
N LEU A 99 -8.24 42.52 -17.22
CA LEU A 99 -9.40 41.88 -17.85
C LEU A 99 -10.57 42.85 -18.07
N LEU A 100 -10.63 43.95 -17.32
CA LEU A 100 -11.69 44.97 -17.39
C LEU A 100 -11.24 46.17 -18.21
N ARG A 101 -10.88 45.97 -19.49
CA ARG A 101 -10.62 47.09 -20.41
C ARG A 101 -11.96 47.64 -20.91
N ASN A 102 -12.15 48.94 -20.75
CA ASN A 102 -13.26 49.62 -21.41
C ASN A 102 -13.01 49.60 -22.92
N LYS A 103 -14.07 49.36 -23.70
CA LYS A 103 -13.99 49.12 -25.15
C LYS A 103 -13.56 50.38 -25.90
#